data_AF-A0A974NNM2-F1
#
_entry.id   AF-A0A974NNM2-F1
#
_cell.length_a   1.000
_cell.length_b   1.000
_cell.length_c   1.000
_cell.angle_alpha   90.00
_cell.angle_beta   90.00
_cell.angle_gamma   90.00
#
_symmetry.space_group_name_H-M   'P 1'
#
loop_
_entity.id
_entity.type
_entity.pdbx_description
1 polymer ?
#
loop_
_entity_poly.entity_id
_entity_poly.type
_entity_poly.pdbx_seq_one_letter_code
_entity_poly.pdbx_strand_id
1 'polypeptide(L)'
;MLQTNMTLKNQEKIEKLLRDIVQESYEEVREEGYLLCMECGDVDLYITASNHVELQDAIDENFELDECGDIIECKKHEQLMDDLYEYFLELHKNSGLFDFFPAGPYTVNGERRVSDTDMLAPKNQYYAPFEDAKSEK
;
A
#
# COMPACT_ATOMS: atom_id res chain seq x y z
N MET A 1 3.92 -12.39 4.43
CA MET A 1 5.00 -12.88 3.54
C MET A 1 4.38 -12.98 2.17
N LEU A 2 5.09 -12.53 1.14
CA LEU A 2 4.57 -12.52 -0.22
C LEU A 2 4.08 -13.92 -0.62
N GLN A 3 2.85 -14.00 -1.12
CA GLN A 3 2.28 -15.23 -1.68
C GLN A 3 2.33 -15.09 -3.20
N THR A 4 3.21 -15.85 -3.85
CA THR A 4 3.30 -15.88 -5.31
C THR A 4 3.61 -17.29 -5.78
N ASN A 5 3.10 -17.63 -6.97
CA ASN A 5 3.42 -18.91 -7.63
C ASN A 5 4.76 -18.85 -8.39
N MET A 6 5.44 -17.69 -8.40
CA MET A 6 6.71 -17.48 -9.06
C MET A 6 7.88 -17.63 -8.09
N THR A 7 8.99 -18.22 -8.56
CA THR A 7 10.25 -18.19 -7.81
C THR A 7 10.99 -16.91 -8.14
N LEU A 8 11.07 -15.98 -7.17
CA LEU A 8 11.75 -14.70 -7.35
C LEU A 8 13.23 -14.82 -6.97
N LYS A 9 14.10 -14.20 -7.75
CA LYS A 9 15.56 -14.19 -7.53
C LYS A 9 15.94 -13.36 -6.30
N ASN A 10 15.12 -12.35 -5.98
CA ASN A 10 15.42 -11.30 -5.01
C ASN A 10 14.21 -10.98 -4.11
N GLN A 11 13.38 -11.98 -3.76
CA GLN A 11 12.16 -11.80 -2.96
C GLN A 11 12.37 -10.94 -1.70
N GLU A 12 13.41 -11.23 -0.91
CA GLU A 12 13.68 -10.49 0.33
C GLU A 12 13.95 -9.00 0.09
N LYS A 13 14.59 -8.65 -1.04
CA LYS A 13 14.84 -7.26 -1.45
C LYS A 13 13.50 -6.56 -1.74
N ILE A 14 12.64 -7.20 -2.53
CA ILE A 14 11.31 -6.65 -2.87
C ILE A 14 10.46 -6.49 -1.61
N GLU A 15 10.39 -7.51 -0.75
CA GLU A 15 9.61 -7.42 0.49
C GLU A 15 10.12 -6.32 1.41
N LYS A 16 11.44 -6.11 1.46
CA LYS A 16 12.04 -5.02 2.25
C LYS A 16 11.65 -3.66 1.68
N LEU A 17 11.82 -3.44 0.37
CA LEU A 17 11.47 -2.18 -0.28
C LEU A 17 9.99 -1.82 -0.06
N LEU A 18 9.08 -2.79 -0.20
CA LEU A 18 7.66 -2.56 0.07
C LEU A 18 7.39 -2.16 1.53
N ARG A 19 8.09 -2.78 2.50
CA ARG A 19 7.95 -2.40 3.92
C ARG A 19 8.51 -1.02 4.21
N ASP A 20 9.64 -0.68 3.60
CA ASP A 20 10.27 0.63 3.75
C ASP A 20 9.33 1.72 3.20
N ILE A 21 8.70 1.50 2.04
CA ILE A 21 7.67 2.40 1.48
C ILE A 21 6.48 2.56 2.43
N VAL A 22 5.93 1.46 2.97
CA VAL A 22 4.81 1.53 3.94
C VAL A 22 5.19 2.34 5.18
N GLN A 23 6.44 2.22 5.64
CA GLN A 23 6.97 3.00 6.76
C GLN A 23 7.10 4.48 6.40
N GLU A 24 7.60 4.80 5.21
CA GLU A 24 7.68 6.19 4.71
C GLU A 24 6.30 6.83 4.60
N SER A 25 5.34 6.14 3.96
CA SER A 25 3.96 6.62 3.86
C SER A 25 3.34 6.86 5.25
N TYR A 26 3.61 5.99 6.22
CA TYR A 26 3.18 6.20 7.61
C TYR A 26 3.77 7.47 8.21
N GLU A 27 5.07 7.71 8.02
CA GLU A 27 5.74 8.90 8.56
C GLU A 27 5.16 10.19 7.98
N GLU A 28 4.95 10.22 6.67
CA GLU A 28 4.33 11.35 5.96
C GLU A 28 2.92 11.63 6.49
N VAL A 29 2.01 10.64 6.45
CA VAL A 29 0.62 10.89 6.87
C VAL A 29 0.49 11.16 8.36
N ARG A 30 1.42 10.65 9.17
CA ARG A 30 1.47 10.94 10.61
C ARG A 30 1.90 12.38 10.89
N GLU A 31 2.85 12.92 10.12
CA GLU A 31 3.32 14.30 10.24
C GLU A 31 2.27 15.28 9.72
N GLU A 32 1.73 15.02 8.53
CA GLU A 32 0.74 15.89 7.89
C GLU A 32 -0.65 15.76 8.53
N GLY A 33 -0.94 14.59 9.12
CA GLY A 33 -2.21 14.29 9.76
C GLY A 33 -3.34 14.20 8.75
N TYR A 34 -3.20 13.25 7.81
CA TYR A 34 -4.19 12.85 6.81
C TYR A 34 -4.49 11.35 6.88
N LEU A 35 -5.58 10.94 6.22
CA LEU A 35 -5.99 9.55 6.05
C LEU A 35 -5.60 9.01 4.66
N LEU A 36 -5.38 7.70 4.54
CA LEU A 36 -5.13 7.03 3.26
C LEU A 36 -6.36 6.22 2.83
N CYS A 37 -6.78 6.36 1.57
CA CYS A 37 -7.82 5.52 0.98
C CYS A 37 -7.23 4.24 0.36
N MET A 38 -7.71 3.06 0.81
CA MET A 38 -7.23 1.76 0.34
C MET A 38 -7.69 1.37 -1.07
N GLU A 39 -8.73 2.03 -1.56
CA GLU A 39 -9.34 1.76 -2.87
C GLU A 39 -9.03 2.88 -3.88
N CYS A 40 -8.27 3.89 -3.45
CA CYS A 40 -7.87 5.04 -4.25
C CYS A 40 -6.35 5.00 -4.49
N GLY A 41 -5.87 5.92 -5.32
CA GLY A 41 -4.44 6.02 -5.69
C GLY A 41 -3.46 6.23 -4.53
N ASP A 42 -3.94 6.48 -3.31
CA ASP A 42 -3.12 6.65 -2.11
C ASP A 42 -2.37 5.36 -1.72
N VAL A 43 -2.98 4.19 -2.01
CA VAL A 43 -2.39 2.88 -1.74
C VAL A 43 -2.44 2.03 -3.02
N ASP A 44 -1.91 2.58 -4.12
CA ASP A 44 -1.82 1.89 -5.42
C ASP A 44 -0.38 1.47 -5.71
N LEU A 45 -0.13 0.15 -5.82
CA LEU A 45 1.21 -0.37 -6.07
C LEU A 45 1.75 0.02 -7.45
N TYR A 46 0.91 0.07 -8.49
CA TYR A 46 1.37 0.41 -9.84
C TYR A 46 1.87 1.85 -9.90
N ILE A 47 1.15 2.77 -9.26
CA ILE A 47 1.59 4.16 -9.11
C ILE A 47 2.87 4.22 -8.26
N THR A 48 2.90 3.51 -7.14
CA THR A 48 4.06 3.45 -6.24
C THR A 48 5.30 2.95 -6.97
N ALA A 49 5.24 1.81 -7.65
CA ALA A 49 6.36 1.23 -8.39
C ALA A 49 6.87 2.19 -9.46
N SER A 50 5.98 2.90 -10.16
CA SER A 50 6.39 3.89 -11.17
C SER A 50 7.16 5.10 -10.60
N ASN A 51 6.95 5.42 -9.32
CA ASN A 51 7.63 6.52 -8.63
C ASN A 51 8.86 6.06 -7.82
N HIS A 52 8.97 4.76 -7.54
CA HIS A 52 10.08 4.15 -6.81
C HIS A 52 10.92 3.28 -7.74
N VAL A 53 11.89 3.90 -8.43
CA VAL A 53 12.77 3.24 -9.42
C VAL A 53 13.43 1.98 -8.85
N GLU A 54 13.88 2.00 -7.59
CA GLU A 54 14.51 0.82 -6.97
C GLU A 54 13.58 -0.38 -6.82
N LEU A 55 12.28 -0.13 -6.60
CA LEU A 55 11.26 -1.18 -6.53
C LEU A 55 10.98 -1.72 -7.93
N GLN A 56 10.80 -0.84 -8.92
CA GLN A 56 10.60 -1.24 -10.31
C GLN A 56 11.78 -2.08 -10.82
N ASP A 57 13.01 -1.62 -10.63
CA ASP A 57 14.22 -2.35 -11.02
C ASP A 57 14.30 -3.72 -10.32
N ALA A 58 13.96 -3.80 -9.04
CA ALA A 58 13.95 -5.06 -8.31
C ALA A 58 12.89 -6.04 -8.84
N ILE A 59 11.74 -5.56 -9.29
CA ILE A 59 10.71 -6.39 -9.93
C ILE A 59 11.23 -6.89 -11.28
N ASP A 60 11.76 -5.98 -12.11
CA ASP A 60 12.22 -6.25 -13.47
C ASP A 60 13.41 -7.24 -13.52
N GLU A 61 14.27 -7.27 -12.49
CA GLU A 61 15.35 -8.26 -12.31
C GLU A 61 14.88 -9.73 -12.40
N ASN A 62 13.58 -9.98 -12.16
CA ASN A 62 12.98 -11.31 -12.23
C ASN A 62 12.61 -11.76 -13.65
N PHE A 63 12.69 -10.86 -14.64
CA PHE A 63 12.28 -11.13 -16.02
C PHE A 63 13.44 -11.03 -17.01
N GLU A 64 13.22 -11.58 -18.20
CA GLU A 64 14.11 -11.36 -19.34
C GLU A 64 13.59 -10.18 -20.16
N LEU A 65 14.52 -9.32 -20.57
CA LEU A 65 14.25 -8.18 -21.43
C LEU A 65 14.60 -8.52 -22.88
N ASP A 66 13.82 -8.00 -23.81
CA ASP A 66 14.12 -8.11 -25.24
C ASP A 66 15.18 -7.09 -25.69
N GLU A 67 15.43 -7.03 -27.00
CA GLU A 67 16.42 -6.12 -27.60
C GLU A 67 16.06 -4.63 -27.44
N CYS A 68 14.79 -4.32 -27.15
CA CYS A 68 14.28 -2.98 -26.89
C CYS A 68 14.30 -2.63 -25.39
N GLY A 69 14.55 -3.61 -24.52
CA GLY A 69 14.48 -3.45 -23.07
C GLY A 69 13.09 -3.75 -22.48
N ASP A 70 12.18 -4.32 -23.26
CA ASP A 70 10.83 -4.65 -22.82
C ASP A 70 10.77 -6.07 -22.22
N ILE A 71 9.90 -6.27 -21.22
CA ILE A 71 9.71 -7.59 -20.59
C ILE A 71 9.08 -8.57 -21.59
N ILE A 72 9.78 -9.68 -21.88
CA ILE A 72 9.32 -10.70 -22.84
C ILE A 72 8.04 -11.41 -22.34
N GLU A 73 7.98 -11.72 -21.04
CA GLU A 73 6.89 -12.49 -20.43
C GLU A 73 5.85 -11.60 -19.73
N CYS A 74 5.24 -10.64 -20.44
CA CYS A 74 4.30 -9.64 -19.89
C CYS A 74 3.24 -10.23 -18.95
N LYS A 75 2.64 -11.37 -19.30
CA LYS A 75 1.60 -12.01 -18.47
C LYS A 75 2.10 -12.48 -17.10
N LYS A 76 3.36 -12.93 -17.01
CA LYS A 76 3.94 -13.32 -15.72
C LYS A 76 4.31 -12.09 -14.91
N HIS A 77 4.73 -11.02 -15.58
CA HIS A 77 4.96 -9.74 -14.93
C HIS A 77 3.66 -9.16 -14.35
N GLU A 78 2.57 -9.13 -15.12
CA GLU A 78 1.24 -8.74 -14.64
C GLU A 78 0.82 -9.57 -13.41
N GLN A 79 0.96 -10.90 -13.47
CA GLN A 79 0.65 -11.76 -12.34
C GLN A 79 1.49 -11.44 -11.09
N LEU A 80 2.79 -11.17 -11.26
CA LEU A 80 3.63 -10.79 -10.13
C LEU A 80 3.21 -9.44 -9.55
N MET A 81 2.86 -8.47 -10.39
CA MET A 81 2.37 -7.17 -9.93
C MET A 81 1.08 -7.31 -9.12
N ASP A 82 0.15 -8.17 -9.55
CA ASP A 82 -1.07 -8.45 -8.79
C ASP A 82 -0.77 -9.12 -7.44
N ASP A 83 0.10 -10.14 -7.42
CA ASP A 83 0.54 -10.83 -6.18
C ASP A 83 1.22 -9.84 -5.20
N LEU A 84 2.07 -8.96 -5.73
CA LEU A 84 2.74 -7.92 -4.95
C LEU A 84 1.74 -6.87 -4.45
N TYR A 85 0.72 -6.55 -5.22
CA TYR A 85 -0.27 -5.54 -4.84
C TYR A 85 -1.12 -6.04 -3.67
N GLU A 86 -1.62 -7.28 -3.74
CA GLU A 86 -2.30 -7.91 -2.61
C GLU A 86 -1.40 -7.92 -1.36
N TYR A 87 -0.13 -8.26 -1.53
CA TYR A 87 0.82 -8.23 -0.42
C TYR A 87 1.06 -6.83 0.15
N PHE A 88 1.13 -5.80 -0.70
CA PHE A 88 1.31 -4.40 -0.30
C PHE A 88 0.12 -3.88 0.51
N LEU A 89 -1.11 -4.23 0.12
CA LEU A 89 -2.32 -3.92 0.89
C LEU A 89 -2.30 -4.61 2.26
N GLU A 90 -1.90 -5.88 2.31
CA GLU A 90 -1.76 -6.61 3.57
C GLU A 90 -0.65 -6.06 4.46
N LEU A 91 0.44 -5.53 3.89
CA LEU A 91 1.48 -4.86 4.66
C LEU A 91 0.93 -3.61 5.36
N HIS A 92 0.16 -2.79 4.69
CA HIS A 92 -0.46 -1.62 5.32
C HIS A 92 -1.33 -2.02 6.51
N LYS A 93 -2.23 -3.00 6.32
CA LYS A 93 -3.16 -3.47 7.35
C LYS A 93 -2.44 -4.11 8.55
N ASN A 94 -1.41 -4.91 8.29
CA ASN A 94 -0.78 -5.75 9.31
C ASN A 94 0.55 -5.21 9.86
N SER A 95 1.06 -4.08 9.35
CA SER A 95 2.29 -3.42 9.83
C SER A 95 2.22 -3.05 11.31
N GLY A 96 1.02 -2.81 11.83
CA GLY A 96 0.79 -2.24 13.15
C GLY A 96 1.09 -0.74 13.22
N LEU A 97 1.30 -0.08 12.08
CA LEU A 97 1.51 1.37 11.94
C LEU A 97 0.20 2.14 11.73
N PHE A 98 -0.82 1.49 11.17
CA PHE A 98 -2.10 2.10 10.85
C PHE A 98 -3.25 1.48 11.64
N ASP A 99 -4.26 2.30 11.91
CA ASP A 99 -5.59 1.84 12.30
C ASP A 99 -6.44 1.70 11.04
N PHE A 100 -7.08 0.53 10.88
CA PHE A 100 -7.92 0.22 9.73
C PHE A 100 -9.40 0.51 10.04
N PHE A 101 -10.02 1.31 9.19
CA PHE A 101 -11.43 1.69 9.27
C PHE A 101 -12.17 1.19 8.03
N PRO A 102 -13.00 0.13 8.14
CA PRO A 102 -13.75 -0.38 7.01
C PRO A 102 -14.79 0.63 6.51
N ALA A 103 -15.16 0.56 5.24
CA ALA A 103 -16.28 1.31 4.69
C ALA A 103 -17.58 1.06 5.51
N GLY A 104 -18.40 2.10 5.65
CA GLY A 104 -19.68 2.00 6.35
C GLY A 104 -19.98 3.15 7.31
N PRO A 105 -21.01 2.99 8.16
CA PRO A 105 -21.49 4.06 9.02
C PRO A 105 -20.64 4.23 10.30
N TYR A 106 -20.33 5.48 10.61
CA TYR A 106 -19.63 5.91 11.82
C TYR A 106 -20.41 7.01 12.54
N THR A 107 -20.13 7.19 13.83
CA THR A 107 -20.63 8.33 14.61
C THR A 107 -19.46 9.25 14.93
N VAL A 108 -19.52 10.49 14.46
CA VAL A 108 -18.48 11.51 14.63
C VAL A 108 -19.13 12.73 15.25
N ASN A 109 -18.68 13.14 16.43
CA ASN A 109 -19.23 14.30 17.15
C ASN A 109 -20.77 14.27 17.32
N GLY A 110 -21.35 13.07 17.47
CA GLY A 110 -22.80 12.87 17.59
C GLY A 110 -23.57 12.81 16.26
N GLU A 111 -22.90 13.02 15.14
CA GLU A 111 -23.49 12.90 13.80
C GLU A 111 -23.18 11.55 13.17
N ARG A 112 -24.18 10.94 12.52
CA ARG A 112 -23.97 9.73 11.73
C ARG A 112 -23.43 10.11 10.36
N ARG A 113 -22.25 9.61 10.03
CA ARG A 113 -21.59 9.76 8.72
C ARG A 113 -21.29 8.40 8.12
N VAL A 114 -21.01 8.34 6.82
CA VAL A 114 -20.69 7.10 6.11
C VAL A 114 -19.36 7.30 5.39
N SER A 115 -18.43 6.37 5.59
CA SER A 115 -17.24 6.23 4.75
C SER A 115 -17.60 5.34 3.56
N ASP A 116 -17.38 5.82 2.35
CA ASP A 116 -17.68 5.06 1.14
C ASP A 116 -16.63 3.99 0.86
N THR A 117 -15.40 4.20 1.33
CA THR A 117 -14.22 3.36 1.09
C THR A 117 -13.57 2.91 2.40
N ASP A 118 -12.75 1.88 2.30
CA ASP A 118 -11.83 1.46 3.37
C ASP A 118 -10.72 2.50 3.54
N MET A 119 -10.47 2.92 4.78
CA MET A 119 -9.52 3.97 5.11
C MET A 119 -8.49 3.48 6.13
N LEU A 120 -7.28 4.03 6.03
CA LEU A 120 -6.24 3.88 7.02
C LEU A 120 -5.95 5.23 7.68
N ALA A 121 -5.74 5.19 8.99
CA ALA A 121 -5.23 6.33 9.73
C ALA A 121 -3.89 5.98 10.38
N PRO A 122 -2.98 6.95 10.59
CA PRO A 122 -1.85 6.73 11.46
C PRO A 122 -2.32 6.27 12.84
N LYS A 123 -1.70 5.21 13.36
CA LYS A 123 -2.16 4.56 14.57
C LYS A 123 -2.31 5.50 15.76
N ASN A 124 -3.44 5.38 16.45
CA ASN A 124 -3.89 6.16 17.59
C ASN A 124 -4.11 7.66 17.32
N GLN A 125 -4.17 8.12 16.07
CA GLN A 125 -4.42 9.54 15.78
C GLN A 125 -5.90 9.87 15.54
N TYR A 126 -6.71 8.89 15.13
CA TYR A 126 -8.10 9.08 14.76
C TYR A 126 -8.98 8.03 15.42
N TYR A 127 -10.24 8.37 15.67
CA TYR A 127 -11.23 7.44 16.20
C TYR A 127 -12.28 7.02 15.15
N ALA A 128 -12.27 7.67 13.98
CA ALA A 128 -13.11 7.35 12.82
C ALA A 128 -12.42 7.83 11.52
N PRO A 129 -12.80 7.34 10.33
CA PRO A 129 -12.14 7.67 9.06
C PRO A 129 -12.57 9.04 8.50
N PHE A 130 -12.44 10.09 9.31
CA PHE A 130 -12.71 11.48 8.89
C PHE A 130 -11.64 12.43 9.44
N GLU A 131 -11.27 13.44 8.65
CA GLU A 131 -10.18 14.36 9.04
C GLU A 131 -10.46 15.17 10.31
N ASP A 132 -11.75 15.37 10.64
CA ASP A 132 -12.20 16.03 11.87
C ASP A 132 -12.41 15.07 13.04
N ALA A 133 -12.22 13.76 12.84
CA ALA A 133 -12.33 12.72 13.86
C ALA A 133 -10.98 12.38 14.52
N LYS A 134 -10.19 13.41 14.82
CA LYS A 134 -8.91 13.26 15.52
C LYS A 134 -9.13 12.88 16.97
N SER A 135 -8.37 11.90 17.45
CA SER A 135 -8.33 11.54 18.86
C SER A 135 -7.70 12.68 19.65
N GLU A 136 -8.39 13.16 20.70
CA GLU A 136 -7.78 14.10 21.63
C GLU A 136 -6.54 13.45 22.26
N LYS A 137 -5.40 14.13 22.20
CA LYS A 137 -4.14 13.69 22.82
C LYS A 137 -4.23 13.66 24.34
#